data_AF-A0A355DHU2-F1
#
_entry.id   AF-A0A355DHU2-F1
#
_cell.length_a   1.000
_cell.length_b   1.000
_cell.length_c   1.000
_cell.angle_alpha   90.00
_cell.angle_beta   90.00
_cell.angle_gamma   90.00
#
_symmetry.space_group_name_H-M   'P 1'
#
loop_
_entity.id
_entity.type
_entity.pdbx_description
1 polymer ?
#
loop_
_entity_poly.entity_id
_entity_poly.type
_entity_poly.pdbx_seq_one_letter_code
_entity_poly.pdbx_strand_id
1 'polypeptide(L)'
;MTASKWFVACGIVAWPLLAFSIVGLALIVERVVFWYRVNRRQRRVVREVLKTYPYDPEAALNWLKKNADLPIARIFLEGLEL
;
A
#
# COMPACT_ATOMS: atom_id res chain seq x y z
N MET A 1 22.53 36.16 -13.61
CA MET A 1 22.19 35.55 -14.92
C MET A 1 20.91 34.78 -14.72
N THR A 2 19.84 35.25 -15.35
CA THR A 2 18.47 35.24 -14.81
C THR A 2 17.72 33.94 -15.14
N ALA A 3 17.23 33.22 -14.12
CA ALA A 3 16.43 31.98 -14.25
C ALA A 3 15.22 32.12 -15.20
N SER A 4 14.72 33.35 -15.39
CA SER A 4 13.60 33.68 -16.26
C SER A 4 13.83 33.36 -17.75
N LYS A 5 15.08 33.30 -18.23
CA LYS A 5 15.36 33.01 -19.65
C LYS A 5 15.11 31.54 -20.03
N TRP A 6 15.22 30.62 -19.08
CA TRP A 6 14.94 29.19 -19.29
C TRP A 6 13.44 28.92 -19.46
N PHE A 7 12.59 29.66 -18.74
CA PHE A 7 11.13 29.56 -18.89
C PHE A 7 10.63 30.06 -20.25
N VAL A 8 11.23 31.11 -20.82
CA VAL A 8 10.88 31.60 -22.17
C VAL A 8 11.35 30.63 -23.26
N ALA A 9 12.48 29.93 -23.06
CA ALA A 9 13.00 28.94 -24.00
C ALA A 9 12.26 27.59 -23.95
N CYS A 10 11.61 27.25 -22.82
CA CYS A 10 10.92 25.97 -22.63
C CYS A 10 9.51 25.94 -23.25
N GLY A 11 8.99 27.07 -23.74
CA GLY A 11 7.74 27.15 -24.50
C GLY A 11 6.48 26.71 -23.72
N ILE A 12 5.32 26.78 -24.38
CA ILE A 12 4.01 26.38 -23.82
C ILE A 12 4.02 24.92 -23.29
N VAL A 13 4.90 24.08 -23.82
CA VAL A 13 5.06 22.65 -23.48
C VAL A 13 5.65 22.40 -22.08
N ALA A 14 6.30 23.40 -21.47
CA ALA A 14 6.79 23.28 -20.08
C ALA A 14 5.66 23.09 -19.06
N TRP A 15 4.50 23.72 -19.32
CA TRP A 15 3.35 23.70 -18.42
C TRP A 15 2.67 22.33 -18.29
N PRO A 16 2.34 21.61 -19.38
CA PRO A 16 1.78 20.26 -19.29
C PRO A 16 2.77 19.25 -18.70
N LEU A 17 4.07 19.38 -18.98
CA LEU A 17 5.11 18.53 -18.39
C LEU A 17 5.19 18.68 -16.86
N LEU A 18 5.13 19.93 -16.36
CA LEU A 18 5.08 20.20 -14.93
C LEU A 18 3.81 19.66 -14.28
N ALA A 19 2.65 19.89 -14.90
CA ALA A 19 1.38 19.36 -14.41
C ALA A 19 1.40 17.82 -14.32
N PHE A 20 1.91 17.15 -15.36
CA PHE A 20 1.99 15.69 -15.40
C PHE A 20 2.96 15.14 -14.35
N SER A 21 4.08 15.83 -14.11
CA SER A 21 5.04 15.47 -13.06
C SER A 21 4.42 15.57 -11.66
N ILE A 22 3.68 16.64 -11.38
CA ILE A 22 2.98 16.84 -10.10
C ILE A 22 1.89 15.78 -9.91
N VAL A 23 1.10 15.49 -10.94
CA VAL A 23 0.08 14.44 -10.91
C VAL A 23 0.72 13.07 -10.67
N GLY A 24 1.83 12.76 -11.35
CA GLY A 24 2.57 11.53 -11.15
C GLY A 24 3.05 11.38 -9.70
N LEU A 25 3.60 12.44 -9.13
CA LEU A 25 4.04 12.46 -7.73
C LEU A 25 2.87 12.29 -6.76
N ALA A 26 1.76 12.98 -7.00
CA ALA A 26 0.55 12.86 -6.20
C ALA A 26 0.00 11.42 -6.19
N LEU A 27 -0.04 10.76 -7.35
CA LEU A 27 -0.45 9.36 -7.47
C LEU A 27 0.50 8.41 -6.73
N ILE A 28 1.81 8.65 -6.79
CA ILE A 28 2.80 7.84 -6.05
C ILE A 28 2.56 7.98 -4.55
N VAL A 29 2.38 9.20 -4.04
CA VAL A 29 2.16 9.46 -2.61
C VAL A 29 0.86 8.83 -2.13
N GLU A 30 -0.25 9.03 -2.84
CA GLU A 30 -1.54 8.39 -2.57
C GLU A 30 -1.39 6.87 -2.47
N ARG A 31 -0.65 6.28 -3.42
CA ARG A 31 -0.43 4.84 -3.45
C ARG A 31 0.42 4.36 -2.28
N VAL A 32 1.49 5.07 -1.92
CA VAL A 32 2.33 4.74 -0.75
C VAL A 32 1.53 4.83 0.55
N VAL A 33 0.71 5.88 0.72
CA VAL A 33 -0.15 6.05 1.89
C VAL A 33 -1.20 4.94 1.97
N PHE A 34 -1.82 4.59 0.84
CA PHE A 34 -2.76 3.48 0.75
C PHE A 34 -2.12 2.16 1.17
N TRP A 35 -0.95 1.83 0.61
CA TRP A 35 -0.21 0.62 0.96
C TRP A 35 0.22 0.62 2.42
N TYR A 36 0.67 1.75 2.97
CA TYR A 36 1.03 1.85 4.38
C TYR A 36 -0.18 1.59 5.29
N ARG A 37 -1.36 2.14 4.95
CA ARG A 37 -2.60 1.93 5.70
C ARG A 37 -3.05 0.48 5.68
N VAL A 38 -3.02 -0.17 4.51
CA VAL A 38 -3.38 -1.59 4.33
C VAL A 38 -2.37 -2.50 5.05
N ASN A 39 -1.07 -2.30 4.84
CA ASN A 39 -0.02 -3.13 5.42
C ASN A 39 0.01 -3.05 6.96
N ARG A 40 -0.33 -1.88 7.55
CA ARG A 40 -0.39 -1.72 9.00
C ARG A 40 -1.50 -2.57 9.64
N ARG A 41 -2.65 -2.71 8.99
CA ARG A 41 -3.73 -3.60 9.45
C ARG A 41 -3.30 -5.07 9.34
N GLN A 42 -2.68 -5.43 8.21
CA GLN A 42 -2.20 -6.79 7.97
C GLN A 42 -1.15 -7.26 8.98
N ARG A 43 -0.13 -6.44 9.26
CA ARG A 43 0.90 -6.80 10.24
C ARG A 43 0.36 -7.08 11.65
N ARG A 44 -0.69 -6.37 12.08
CA ARG A 44 -1.33 -6.64 13.38
C ARG A 44 -2.05 -7.98 13.37
N VAL A 45 -2.87 -8.25 12.35
CA VAL A 45 -3.63 -9.50 12.24
C VAL A 45 -2.69 -10.71 12.15
N VAL A 46 -1.65 -10.64 11.30
CA VAL A 46 -0.66 -11.71 11.15
C VAL A 46 0.06 -12.01 12.47
N ARG A 47 0.45 -10.96 13.21
CA ARG A 47 1.10 -11.11 14.52
C ARG A 47 0.20 -11.82 15.53
N GLU A 48 -1.07 -11.43 15.57
CA GLU A 48 -2.03 -12.00 16.52
C GLU A 48 -2.36 -13.45 16.18
N VAL A 49 -2.49 -13.77 14.89
CA VAL A 49 -2.70 -15.13 14.39
C VAL A 49 -1.48 -16.00 14.69
N LEU A 50 -0.25 -15.57 14.37
CA LEU A 50 0.97 -16.35 14.68
C LEU A 50 1.13 -16.61 16.18
N LYS A 51 0.75 -15.66 17.04
CA LYS A 51 0.87 -15.81 18.49
C LYS A 51 -0.17 -16.78 19.05
N THR A 52 -1.36 -16.83 18.45
CA THR A 52 -2.47 -17.69 18.88
C THR A 52 -2.37 -19.09 18.29
N TYR A 53 -1.79 -19.21 17.09
CA TYR A 53 -1.60 -20.48 16.36
C TYR A 53 -1.02 -21.64 17.18
N PRO A 54 0.07 -21.48 17.97
CA PRO A 54 0.62 -22.59 18.76
C PRO A 54 -0.24 -23.06 19.93
N TYR A 55 -1.23 -22.27 20.37
CA TYR A 55 -2.12 -22.63 21.48
C TYR A 55 -3.48 -23.13 20.97
N ASP A 56 -4.03 -22.48 19.95
CA ASP A 56 -5.34 -22.82 19.40
C ASP A 56 -5.38 -22.51 17.88
N PRO A 57 -5.02 -23.49 17.03
CA PRO A 57 -4.97 -23.29 15.58
C PRO A 57 -6.36 -23.03 14.96
N GLU A 58 -7.43 -23.60 15.53
CA GLU A 58 -8.82 -23.41 15.07
C GLU A 58 -9.31 -21.97 15.33
N ALA A 59 -9.07 -21.41 16.51
CA ALA A 59 -9.40 -20.02 16.81
C ALA A 59 -8.59 -19.03 15.97
N ALA A 60 -7.31 -19.34 15.71
CA ALA A 60 -6.45 -18.54 14.85
C ALA A 60 -6.97 -18.53 13.40
N LEU A 61 -7.39 -19.69 12.87
CA LEU A 61 -8.03 -19.82 11.55
C LEU A 61 -9.35 -19.06 11.48
N ASN A 62 -10.20 -19.15 12.51
CA ASN A 62 -11.50 -18.45 12.52
C ASN A 62 -11.34 -16.92 12.59
N TRP A 63 -10.32 -16.43 13.30
CA TRP A 63 -9.92 -15.02 13.33
C TRP A 63 -9.42 -14.52 11.98
N LEU A 64 -8.63 -15.34 11.30
CA LEU A 64 -8.11 -15.07 9.97
C LEU A 64 -9.26 -15.04 8.94
N LYS A 65 -10.21 -15.98 9.04
CA LYS A 65 -11.41 -16.08 8.19
C LYS A 65 -12.34 -14.87 8.36
N LYS A 66 -12.53 -14.38 9.60
CA LYS A 66 -13.25 -13.12 9.87
C LYS A 66 -12.56 -11.89 9.30
N ASN A 67 -11.24 -11.93 9.10
CA ASN A 67 -10.45 -10.85 8.51
C ASN A 67 -10.04 -11.14 7.05
N ALA A 68 -10.74 -12.04 6.35
CA ALA A 68 -10.46 -12.42 4.96
C ALA A 68 -10.64 -11.28 3.93
N ASP A 69 -11.09 -10.10 4.37
CA ASP A 69 -11.02 -8.85 3.62
C ASP A 69 -9.56 -8.45 3.30
N LEU A 70 -8.62 -8.87 4.14
CA LEU A 70 -7.21 -8.60 3.95
C LEU A 70 -6.60 -9.68 3.02
N PRO A 71 -5.92 -9.30 1.91
CA PRO A 71 -5.31 -10.28 1.00
C PRO A 71 -4.30 -11.21 1.67
N ILE A 72 -3.59 -10.76 2.72
CA ILE A 72 -2.69 -11.63 3.49
C ILE A 72 -3.45 -12.71 4.24
N ALA A 73 -4.65 -12.39 4.75
CA ALA A 73 -5.45 -13.34 5.51
C ALA A 73 -5.91 -14.48 4.61
N ARG A 74 -6.23 -14.20 3.35
CA ARG A 74 -6.51 -15.23 2.34
C ARG A 74 -5.29 -16.11 2.04
N ILE A 75 -4.14 -15.49 1.71
CA ILE A 75 -2.90 -16.24 1.42
C ILE A 75 -2.51 -17.14 2.60
N PHE A 76 -2.62 -16.62 3.83
CA PHE A 76 -2.27 -17.36 5.03
C PHE A 76 -3.26 -18.49 5.32
N LEU A 77 -4.55 -18.33 4.98
CA LEU A 77 -5.57 -19.38 5.10
C LEU A 77 -5.28 -20.50 4.09
N GLU A 78 -5.05 -20.14 2.83
CA GLU A 78 -4.69 -21.09 1.77
C GLU A 78 -3.38 -21.83 2.08
N GLY A 79 -2.39 -21.15 2.67
CA GLY A 79 -1.12 -21.78 3.07
C GLY A 79 -1.19 -22.65 4.33
N LEU A 80 -2.23 -22.52 5.15
CA LEU A 80 -2.46 -23.33 6.36
C LEU A 80 -3.44 -24.49 6.14
N GLU A 81 -4.24 -24.42 5.09
CA GLU A 81 -5.19 -25.47 4.67
C GLU A 81 -4.50 -26.57 3.83
N LEU A 82 -3.24 -26.36 3.41
CA LEU A 82 -2.34 -27.33 2.76
C LEU A 82 -1.49 -28.10 3.77
#